data_AF-A0A2N7QRR4-F1
#
_entry.id   AF-A0A2N7QRR4-F1
#
_cell.length_a   1.000
_cell.length_b   1.000
_cell.length_c   1.000
_cell.angle_alpha   90.00
_cell.angle_beta   90.00
_cell.angle_gamma   90.00
#
_symmetry.space_group_name_H-M   'P 1'
#
loop_
_entity.id
_entity.type
_entity.pdbx_description
1 polymer ?
#
loop_
_entity_poly.entity_id
_entity_poly.type
_entity_poly.pdbx_seq_one_letter_code
_entity_poly.pdbx_strand_id
1 'polypeptide(L)'
;MIYKNGFLAVASMVLLAGCSTQAAQAGKSAKSCAERLQFAQKANDFASRNFIKNYSSDLKGAEAQLFLIQEKGPGSFSANYNVAERDYADNLQAANAAGCDTAAYPLSPIAEFKQQLGRLKAAQ
;
A
#
# COMPACT_ATOMS: atom_id res chain seq x y z
N MET A 1 64.06 32.50 24.01
CA MET A 1 62.87 31.63 24.09
C MET A 1 62.72 30.89 22.77
N ILE A 2 62.51 29.58 22.86
CA ILE A 2 62.71 28.58 21.81
C ILE A 2 61.45 28.48 20.95
N TYR A 3 61.55 28.74 19.65
CA TYR A 3 60.50 28.41 18.68
C TYR A 3 60.60 26.91 18.35
N LYS A 4 59.60 26.13 18.77
CA LYS A 4 59.46 24.70 18.42
C LYS A 4 58.35 24.55 17.38
N ASN A 5 58.77 24.14 16.19
CA ASN A 5 58.31 23.00 15.38
C ASN A 5 56.82 22.65 15.40
N GLY A 6 56.22 22.54 14.21
CA GLY A 6 54.96 21.82 14.06
C GLY A 6 54.36 21.83 12.65
N PHE A 7 55.18 21.62 11.62
CA PHE A 7 54.75 21.37 10.26
C PHE A 7 54.24 19.92 10.16
N LEU A 8 52.98 19.69 9.76
CA LEU A 8 52.47 18.54 8.99
C LEU A 8 50.94 18.47 9.07
N ALA A 9 50.27 19.22 8.20
CA ALA A 9 48.86 19.00 7.88
C ALA A 9 48.79 17.91 6.79
N VAL A 10 48.54 16.67 7.20
CA VAL A 10 48.23 15.58 6.26
C VAL A 10 46.74 15.63 5.96
N ALA A 11 46.38 16.43 4.96
CA ALA A 11 45.04 16.41 4.37
C ALA A 11 44.87 15.10 3.58
N SER A 12 44.36 14.07 4.26
CA SER A 12 43.92 12.83 3.61
C SER A 12 42.65 13.12 2.82
N MET A 13 42.80 13.44 1.53
CA MET A 13 41.72 13.41 0.55
C MET A 13 41.19 11.98 0.46
N VAL A 14 40.16 11.69 1.25
CA VAL A 14 39.31 10.52 1.04
C VAL A 14 38.57 10.78 -0.27
N LEU A 15 39.02 10.11 -1.33
CA LEU A 15 38.30 10.00 -2.59
C LEU A 15 36.93 9.39 -2.27
N LEU A 16 35.91 10.24 -2.25
CA LEU A 16 34.52 9.83 -2.33
C LEU A 16 34.37 9.07 -3.64
N ALA A 17 34.48 7.74 -3.58
CA ALA A 17 33.93 6.85 -4.58
C ALA A 17 32.40 7.04 -4.54
N GLY A 18 31.95 8.11 -5.19
CA GLY A 18 30.56 8.29 -5.52
C GLY A 18 30.17 7.12 -6.41
N CYS A 19 29.55 6.10 -5.82
CA CYS A 19 28.66 5.25 -6.56
C CYS A 19 27.53 6.15 -7.05
N SER A 20 27.72 6.75 -8.22
CA SER A 20 26.63 7.25 -9.04
C SER A 20 25.75 6.05 -9.34
N THR A 21 24.75 5.84 -8.48
CA THR A 21 23.60 5.01 -8.80
C THR A 21 22.89 5.75 -9.92
N GLN A 22 23.35 5.47 -11.14
CA GLN A 22 22.73 5.91 -12.36
C GLN A 22 21.30 5.38 -12.30
N ALA A 23 20.37 6.30 -12.07
CA ALA A 23 18.96 6.01 -11.91
C ALA A 23 18.51 5.22 -13.13
N ALA A 24 18.29 3.92 -12.94
CA ALA A 24 17.50 3.13 -13.86
C ALA A 24 16.04 3.56 -13.72
N GLN A 25 15.72 4.79 -14.15
CA GLN A 25 14.38 5.16 -14.57
C GLN A 25 14.14 4.52 -15.94
N ALA A 26 14.14 3.18 -15.96
CA ALA A 26 13.49 2.44 -17.01
C ALA A 26 12.02 2.83 -16.95
N GLY A 27 11.55 3.54 -17.98
CA GLY A 27 10.23 4.13 -18.07
C GLY A 27 9.13 3.13 -17.77
N LYS A 28 8.55 3.20 -16.57
CA LYS A 28 7.20 2.69 -16.36
C LYS A 28 6.29 3.65 -17.08
N SER A 29 5.73 3.26 -18.24
CA SER A 29 4.67 4.04 -18.86
C SER A 29 3.61 4.30 -17.81
N ALA A 30 3.19 5.55 -17.64
CA ALA A 30 2.15 5.87 -16.66
C ALA A 30 0.91 5.01 -16.97
N LYS A 31 0.38 4.30 -15.96
CA LYS A 31 -0.83 3.49 -16.12
C LYS A 31 -1.98 4.37 -16.61
N SER A 32 -2.68 3.91 -17.63
CA SER A 32 -3.91 4.50 -18.16
C SER A 32 -5.04 4.47 -17.14
N CYS A 33 -6.09 5.29 -17.34
CA CYS A 33 -7.28 5.26 -16.49
C CYS A 33 -7.97 3.89 -16.48
N ALA A 34 -7.99 3.19 -17.63
CA ALA A 34 -8.56 1.85 -17.72
C ALA A 34 -7.79 0.83 -16.86
N GLU A 35 -6.46 0.86 -16.88
CA GLU A 35 -5.62 -0.02 -16.05
C GLU A 35 -5.79 0.28 -14.56
N ARG A 36 -5.98 1.55 -14.20
CA ARG A 36 -6.20 1.97 -12.81
C ARG A 36 -7.58 1.55 -12.31
N LEU A 37 -8.62 1.66 -13.14
CA LEU A 37 -9.95 1.13 -12.83
C LEU A 37 -9.89 -0.39 -12.66
N GLN A 38 -9.22 -1.10 -13.58
CA GLN A 38 -9.07 -2.54 -13.48
C GLN A 38 -8.32 -2.97 -12.21
N PHE A 39 -7.32 -2.19 -11.78
CA PHE A 39 -6.66 -2.42 -10.50
C PHE A 39 -7.63 -2.27 -9.32
N ALA A 40 -8.43 -1.19 -9.31
CA ALA A 40 -9.42 -0.94 -8.27
C ALA A 40 -10.47 -2.07 -8.19
N GLN A 41 -10.94 -2.57 -9.34
CA GLN A 41 -11.82 -3.74 -9.45
C GLN A 41 -11.18 -4.99 -8.84
N LYS A 42 -9.94 -5.31 -9.20
CA LYS A 42 -9.23 -6.48 -8.65
C LYS A 42 -9.02 -6.40 -7.15
N ALA A 43 -8.78 -5.21 -6.60
CA ALA A 43 -8.63 -5.00 -5.17
C ALA A 43 -9.97 -5.19 -4.41
N ASN A 44 -11.07 -4.68 -4.95
CA ASN A 44 -12.41 -4.93 -4.41
C ASN A 44 -12.78 -6.43 -4.51
N ASP A 45 -12.53 -7.07 -5.66
CA ASP A 45 -12.77 -8.51 -5.87
C ASP A 45 -11.96 -9.37 -4.88
N PHE A 46 -10.71 -8.99 -4.61
CA PHE A 46 -9.91 -9.64 -3.57
C PHE A 46 -10.63 -9.61 -2.21
N ALA A 47 -11.17 -8.45 -1.81
CA ALA A 47 -11.88 -8.31 -0.55
C ALA A 47 -13.17 -9.15 -0.53
N SER A 48 -14.01 -8.99 -1.55
CA SER A 48 -15.27 -9.74 -1.68
C SER A 48 -15.05 -11.26 -1.63
N ARG A 49 -14.11 -11.78 -2.43
CA ARG A 49 -13.81 -13.22 -2.49
C ARG A 49 -13.24 -13.74 -1.17
N ASN A 50 -12.35 -13.00 -0.51
CA ASN A 50 -11.80 -13.43 0.77
C ASN A 50 -12.85 -13.38 1.89
N PHE A 51 -13.76 -12.41 1.88
CA PHE A 51 -14.87 -12.39 2.82
C PHE A 51 -15.76 -13.61 2.62
N ILE A 52 -16.27 -13.83 1.39
CA ILE A 52 -17.18 -14.94 1.08
C ILE A 52 -16.55 -16.29 1.44
N LYS A 53 -15.28 -16.49 1.06
CA LYS A 53 -14.55 -17.74 1.30
C LYS A 53 -14.42 -18.09 2.77
N ASN A 54 -14.17 -17.11 3.64
CA ASN A 54 -13.80 -17.38 5.03
C ASN A 54 -14.94 -17.09 6.03
N TYR A 55 -15.91 -16.26 5.66
CA TYR A 55 -16.85 -15.67 6.61
C TYR A 55 -18.32 -15.65 6.16
N SER A 56 -18.68 -16.28 5.03
CA SER A 56 -20.05 -16.26 4.50
C SER A 56 -21.15 -16.70 5.49
N SER A 57 -20.78 -17.45 6.53
CA SER A 57 -21.68 -17.86 7.63
C SER A 57 -21.10 -17.64 9.03
N ASP A 58 -19.95 -16.96 9.16
CA ASP A 58 -19.26 -16.77 10.44
C ASP A 58 -19.19 -15.30 10.81
N LEU A 59 -20.28 -14.81 11.43
CA LEU A 59 -20.37 -13.41 11.83
C LEU A 59 -19.32 -13.03 12.88
N LYS A 60 -19.13 -13.86 13.91
CA LYS A 60 -18.19 -13.55 15.00
C LYS A 60 -16.75 -13.54 14.50
N GLY A 61 -16.39 -14.51 13.65
CA GLY A 61 -15.09 -14.55 12.98
C GLY A 61 -14.88 -13.33 12.07
N ALA A 62 -15.90 -12.92 11.32
CA ALA A 62 -15.84 -11.72 10.48
C ALA A 62 -15.62 -10.44 11.30
N GLU A 63 -16.32 -10.29 12.42
CA GLU A 63 -16.16 -9.14 13.33
C GLU A 63 -14.78 -9.10 13.97
N ALA A 64 -14.30 -10.23 14.50
CA ALA A 64 -12.96 -10.35 15.06
C ALA A 64 -11.88 -10.05 14.01
N GLN A 65 -12.08 -10.52 12.77
CA GLN A 65 -11.14 -10.26 11.69
C GLN A 65 -11.15 -8.78 11.27
N LEU A 66 -12.31 -8.13 11.24
CA LEU A 66 -12.40 -6.69 10.98
C LEU A 66 -11.65 -5.90 12.06
N PHE A 67 -11.80 -6.26 13.33
CA PHE A 67 -11.03 -5.66 14.42
C PHE A 67 -9.52 -5.80 14.18
N LEU A 68 -9.04 -7.00 13.84
CA LEU A 68 -7.62 -7.22 13.51
C LEU A 68 -7.16 -6.41 12.29
N ILE A 69 -8.00 -6.23 11.28
CA ILE A 69 -7.68 -5.37 10.12
C ILE A 69 -7.51 -3.92 10.56
N GLN A 70 -8.45 -3.38 11.33
CA GLN A 70 -8.46 -1.99 11.78
C GLN A 70 -7.29 -1.66 12.70
N GLU A 71 -6.96 -2.57 13.62
CA GLU A 71 -5.84 -2.43 14.55
C GLU A 71 -4.48 -2.77 13.92
N LYS A 72 -4.45 -3.13 12.62
CA LYS A 72 -3.26 -3.65 11.94
C LYS A 72 -2.62 -4.81 12.72
N GLY A 73 -3.48 -5.64 13.31
CA GLY A 73 -3.11 -6.77 14.14
C GLY A 73 -2.32 -7.85 13.37
N PRO A 74 -1.72 -8.80 14.09
CA PRO A 74 -0.87 -9.83 13.49
C PRO A 74 -1.67 -10.76 12.57
N GLY A 75 -0.95 -11.37 11.62
CA GLY A 75 -1.50 -12.38 10.71
C GLY A 75 -1.57 -11.93 9.25
N SER A 76 -1.40 -12.89 8.34
CA SER A 76 -1.37 -12.64 6.90
C SER A 76 -2.68 -12.07 6.37
N PHE A 77 -3.83 -12.45 6.95
CA PHE A 77 -5.12 -11.93 6.52
C PHE A 77 -5.23 -10.41 6.73
N SER A 78 -4.98 -9.93 7.95
CA SER A 78 -4.99 -8.50 8.27
C SER A 78 -3.94 -7.74 7.45
N ALA A 79 -2.73 -8.27 7.35
CA ALA A 79 -1.66 -7.66 6.58
C ALA A 79 -2.03 -7.50 5.10
N ASN A 80 -2.59 -8.54 4.48
CA ASN A 80 -2.98 -8.51 3.07
C ASN A 80 -4.10 -7.49 2.80
N TYR A 81 -5.09 -7.38 3.70
CA TYR A 81 -6.14 -6.37 3.59
C TYR A 81 -5.59 -4.95 3.71
N ASN A 82 -4.71 -4.70 4.68
CA ASN A 82 -4.09 -3.40 4.87
C ASN A 82 -3.18 -3.00 3.70
N VAL A 83 -2.46 -3.95 3.11
CA VAL A 83 -1.68 -3.74 1.88
C VAL A 83 -2.60 -3.41 0.71
N ALA A 84 -3.66 -4.20 0.50
CA ALA A 84 -4.62 -3.95 -0.59
C ALA A 84 -5.31 -2.58 -0.44
N GLU A 85 -5.67 -2.18 0.78
CA GLU A 85 -6.27 -0.88 1.07
C GLU A 85 -5.32 0.27 0.71
N ARG A 86 -4.06 0.19 1.14
CA ARG A 86 -3.05 1.19 0.82
C ARG A 86 -2.83 1.27 -0.68
N ASP A 87 -2.62 0.13 -1.35
CA ASP A 87 -2.34 0.11 -2.78
C ASP A 87 -3.57 0.61 -3.59
N TYR A 88 -4.79 0.37 -3.10
CA TYR A 88 -6.02 0.95 -3.64
C TYR A 88 -6.03 2.48 -3.51
N ALA A 89 -5.71 3.00 -2.32
CA ALA A 89 -5.64 4.44 -2.07
C ALA A 89 -4.58 5.13 -2.94
N ASP A 90 -3.38 4.53 -3.05
CA ASP A 90 -2.30 5.03 -3.91
C ASP A 90 -2.72 5.04 -5.38
N ASN A 91 -3.41 3.98 -5.83
CA ASN A 91 -3.95 3.90 -7.19
C ASN A 91 -5.03 4.97 -7.45
N LEU A 92 -5.92 5.20 -6.49
CA LEU A 92 -6.98 6.21 -6.57
C LEU A 92 -6.40 7.63 -6.59
N GLN A 93 -5.43 7.94 -5.73
CA GLN A 93 -4.72 9.21 -5.72
C GLN A 93 -4.06 9.47 -7.08
N ALA A 94 -3.34 8.48 -7.60
CA ALA A 94 -2.67 8.60 -8.89
C ALA A 94 -3.64 8.62 -10.08
N ALA A 95 -4.86 8.07 -9.95
CA ALA A 95 -5.93 8.21 -10.94
C ALA A 95 -6.50 9.63 -10.94
N ASN A 96 -6.79 10.19 -9.77
CA ASN A 96 -7.27 11.57 -9.63
C ASN A 96 -6.23 12.57 -10.17
N ALA A 97 -4.95 12.38 -9.86
CA ALA A 97 -3.86 13.21 -10.39
C ALA A 97 -3.71 13.13 -11.91
N ALA A 98 -4.12 12.00 -12.51
CA ALA A 98 -4.11 11.79 -13.96
C ALA A 98 -5.42 12.25 -14.66
N GLY A 99 -6.36 12.85 -13.92
CA GLY A 99 -7.65 13.30 -14.47
C GLY A 99 -8.60 12.16 -14.84
N CYS A 100 -8.43 10.97 -14.25
CA CYS A 100 -9.35 9.86 -14.47
C CYS A 100 -10.70 10.12 -13.79
N ASP A 101 -11.80 9.67 -14.41
CA ASP A 101 -13.09 9.57 -13.73
C ASP A 101 -13.05 8.42 -12.72
N THR A 102 -13.16 8.76 -11.45
CA THR A 102 -13.13 7.80 -10.34
C THR A 102 -14.51 7.52 -9.74
N ALA A 103 -15.58 8.08 -10.30
CA ALA A 103 -16.95 7.79 -9.86
C ALA A 103 -17.34 6.32 -10.08
N ALA A 104 -16.76 5.67 -11.09
CA ALA A 104 -16.96 4.26 -11.40
C ALA A 104 -16.08 3.30 -10.56
N TYR A 105 -15.22 3.81 -9.68
CA TYR A 105 -14.37 2.96 -8.86
C TYR A 105 -15.20 2.27 -7.76
N PRO A 106 -14.95 0.97 -7.48
CA PRO A 106 -15.70 0.23 -6.47
C PRO A 106 -15.34 0.68 -5.04
N LEU A 107 -15.91 0.01 -4.03
CA LEU A 107 -15.48 0.22 -2.65
C LEU A 107 -14.03 -0.24 -2.47
N SER A 108 -13.29 0.46 -1.59
CA SER A 108 -11.96 0.01 -1.17
C SER A 108 -12.05 -1.35 -0.44
N PRO A 109 -10.96 -2.13 -0.37
CA PRO A 109 -10.95 -3.44 0.28
C PRO A 109 -11.57 -3.48 1.68
N ILE A 110 -11.25 -2.52 2.55
CA ILE A 110 -11.81 -2.46 3.91
C ILE A 110 -13.28 -2.03 3.89
N ALA A 111 -13.66 -1.10 3.01
CA ALA A 111 -15.05 -0.69 2.86
C ALA A 111 -15.94 -1.84 2.33
N GLU A 112 -15.43 -2.62 1.38
CA GLU A 112 -16.09 -3.83 0.88
C GLU A 112 -16.27 -4.87 2.00
N PHE A 113 -15.23 -5.13 2.79
CA PHE A 113 -15.34 -6.04 3.95
C PHE A 113 -16.45 -5.60 4.91
N LYS A 114 -16.49 -4.30 5.25
CA LYS A 114 -17.54 -3.73 6.12
C LYS A 114 -18.93 -3.86 5.51
N GLN A 115 -19.07 -3.66 4.20
CA GLN A 115 -20.35 -3.81 3.51
C GLN A 115 -20.84 -5.26 3.58
N GLN A 116 -19.97 -6.23 3.29
CA GLN A 116 -20.31 -7.65 3.35
C GLN A 116 -20.66 -8.09 4.78
N LEU A 117 -19.90 -7.63 5.77
CA LEU A 117 -20.23 -7.83 7.18
C LEU A 117 -21.61 -7.25 7.53
N GLY A 118 -21.94 -6.06 7.05
CA GLY A 118 -23.25 -5.45 7.23
C GLY A 118 -24.38 -6.30 6.65
N ARG A 119 -24.19 -6.86 5.44
CA ARG A 119 -25.16 -7.79 4.83
C ARG A 119 -25.33 -9.07 5.65
N LEU A 120 -24.22 -9.64 6.13
CA LEU A 120 -24.24 -10.83 6.98
C LEU A 120 -24.95 -10.59 8.32
N LYS A 121 -24.80 -9.40 8.90
CA LYS A 121 -25.53 -8.99 10.11
C LYS A 121 -27.04 -8.89 9.87
N ALA A 122 -27.44 -8.36 8.72
CA ALA A 122 -28.86 -8.20 8.38
C ALA A 122 -29.56 -9.51 7.99
N ALA A 123 -28.80 -10.57 7.70
CA ALA A 123 -29.32 -11.88 7.32
C ALA A 123 -29.53 -12.85 8.50
N GLN A 124 -29.23 -12.42 9.72
CA GLN A 124 -29.39 -13.18 10.98
C GLN A 124 -30.52 -12.59 11.81
#